data_AF-A0A9P9DAE3-F1
#
_entry.id   AF-A0A9P9DAE3-F1
#
_cell.length_a   1.000
_cell.length_b   1.000
_cell.length_c   1.000
_cell.angle_alpha   90.00
_cell.angle_beta   90.00
_cell.angle_gamma   90.00
#
_symmetry.space_group_name_H-M   'P 1'
#
loop_
_entity.id
_entity.type
_entity.pdbx_description
1 polymer ?
#
loop_
_entity_poly.entity_id
_entity_poly.type
_entity_poly.pdbx_seq_one_letter_code
_entity_poly.pdbx_strand_id
1 'polypeptide(L)'
;MHPLNPALSLVVLSKIAHATIYSLSITYDTTNFFTSFDFFNEKDPTNGFVEYVGFETAVSEGLAGDRNGAMKATSEKALPVKC
;
A
#
# COMPACT_ATOMS: atom_id res chain seq x y z
N MET A 1 38.69 25.75 56.91
CA MET A 1 38.47 24.38 56.39
C MET A 1 36.98 24.21 56.19
N HIS A 2 36.46 24.44 54.98
CA HIS A 2 35.08 24.11 54.60
C HIS A 2 35.11 22.83 53.76
N PRO A 3 34.33 21.79 54.09
CA PRO A 3 34.29 20.57 53.28
C PRO A 3 33.52 20.81 51.98
N LEU A 4 34.14 20.45 50.85
CA LEU A 4 33.44 20.39 49.57
C LEU A 4 32.54 19.15 49.58
N ASN A 5 31.23 19.40 49.56
CA ASN A 5 30.15 18.42 49.63
C ASN A 5 30.08 17.59 48.33
N PRO A 6 30.12 16.24 48.36
CA PRO A 6 29.98 15.40 47.17
C PRO A 6 28.49 15.21 46.84
N ALA A 7 27.79 16.30 46.52
CA ALA A 7 26.40 16.23 46.12
C ALA A 7 26.30 16.08 44.60
N LEU A 8 25.99 14.84 44.19
CA LEU A 8 25.24 14.46 42.98
C LEU A 8 25.86 14.84 41.63
N SER A 9 26.79 14.02 41.15
CA SER A 9 26.93 13.81 39.70
C SER A 9 25.99 12.66 39.30
N LEU A 10 24.75 12.98 38.94
CA LEU A 10 23.79 12.01 38.39
C LEU A 10 23.95 11.97 36.87
N VAL A 11 24.79 11.06 36.37
CA VAL A 11 24.89 10.80 34.93
C VAL A 11 23.71 9.93 34.51
N VAL A 12 22.71 10.54 33.87
CA VAL A 12 21.59 9.81 33.25
C VAL A 12 22.09 9.18 31.95
N LEU A 13 22.33 7.88 31.97
CA LEU A 13 22.62 7.11 30.75
C LEU A 13 21.30 6.77 30.06
N SER A 14 20.74 7.72 29.31
CA SER A 14 19.54 7.47 28.51
C SER A 14 19.86 6.49 27.39
N LYS A 15 19.47 5.22 27.54
CA LYS A 15 19.35 4.31 26.40
C LYS A 15 18.27 4.88 25.48
N ILE A 16 18.65 5.43 24.34
CA ILE A 16 17.71 5.80 23.28
C ILE A 16 17.12 4.50 22.76
N ALA A 17 15.90 4.16 23.20
CA ALA A 17 15.12 3.13 22.53
C ALA A 17 14.77 3.68 21.14
N HIS A 18 15.42 3.18 20.09
CA HIS A 18 15.04 3.48 18.72
C HIS A 18 13.67 2.85 18.44
N ALA A 19 12.61 3.61 18.64
CA ALA A 19 11.30 3.27 18.09
C ALA A 19 11.36 3.48 16.58
N THR A 20 10.99 2.46 15.80
CA THR A 20 10.76 2.64 14.36
C THR A 20 9.48 3.45 14.20
N ILE A 21 9.59 4.67 13.68
CA ILE A 21 8.45 5.53 13.38
C ILE A 21 8.05 5.25 11.92
N TYR A 22 6.85 4.72 11.74
CA TYR A 22 6.25 4.61 10.41
C TYR A 22 5.64 5.94 10.02
N SER A 23 5.92 6.38 8.79
CA SER A 23 5.26 7.51 8.16
C SER A 23 4.59 7.04 6.87
N LEU A 24 3.50 7.71 6.50
CA LEU A 24 2.84 7.45 5.22
C LEU A 24 3.78 7.84 4.09
N SER A 25 4.23 6.86 3.31
CA SER A 25 5.17 7.09 2.22
C SER A 25 4.47 7.41 0.90
N ILE A 26 3.40 6.67 0.55
CA ILE A 26 2.67 6.82 -0.71
C ILE A 26 1.18 6.70 -0.41
N THR A 27 0.40 7.59 -1.00
CA THR A 27 -1.06 7.52 -0.99
C THR A 27 -1.52 7.09 -2.37
N TYR A 28 -2.18 5.95 -2.44
CA TYR A 28 -2.88 5.53 -3.66
C TYR A 28 -4.37 5.85 -3.52
N ASP A 29 -4.92 6.55 -4.51
CA ASP A 29 -6.31 6.96 -4.55
C ASP A 29 -6.90 6.79 -5.96
N THR A 30 -8.14 7.27 -6.15
CA THR A 30 -8.86 7.14 -7.42
C THR A 30 -8.15 7.77 -8.62
N THR A 31 -7.21 8.68 -8.40
CA THR A 31 -6.50 9.41 -9.45
C THR A 31 -5.22 8.71 -9.91
N ASN A 32 -4.62 7.86 -9.07
CA ASN A 32 -3.31 7.29 -9.35
C ASN A 32 -3.24 5.76 -9.21
N PHE A 33 -4.29 5.09 -8.69
CA PHE A 33 -4.22 3.68 -8.36
C PHE A 33 -3.84 2.85 -9.58
N PHE A 34 -4.62 2.88 -10.66
CA PHE A 34 -4.35 2.05 -11.84
C PHE A 34 -3.16 2.52 -12.69
N THR A 35 -2.69 3.76 -12.53
CA THR A 35 -1.49 4.25 -13.23
C THR A 35 -0.20 3.99 -12.46
N SER A 36 -0.29 3.58 -11.20
CA SER A 36 0.87 3.29 -10.36
C SER A 36 1.30 1.82 -10.40
N PHE A 37 0.56 0.97 -11.12
CA PHE A 37 0.84 -0.46 -11.26
C PHE A 37 0.85 -0.87 -12.73
N ASP A 38 1.70 -1.84 -13.04
CA ASP A 38 1.68 -2.51 -14.34
C ASP A 38 0.61 -3.60 -14.36
N PHE A 39 -0.12 -3.68 -15.47
CA PHE A 39 -1.07 -4.76 -15.71
C PHE A 39 -0.35 -5.93 -16.38
N PHE A 40 -0.04 -6.95 -15.59
CA PHE A 40 0.48 -8.22 -16.11
C PHE A 40 -0.56 -8.85 -17.04
N ASN A 41 -0.17 -9.19 -18.26
CA ASN A 41 -1.03 -9.74 -19.31
C ASN A 41 -0.38 -10.93 -20.03
N GLU A 42 0.66 -11.49 -19.43
CA GLU A 42 1.36 -12.67 -19.93
C GLU A 42 0.75 -13.95 -19.33
N LYS A 43 1.22 -15.10 -19.83
CA LYS A 43 0.83 -16.41 -19.28
C LYS A 43 1.14 -16.46 -17.78
N ASP A 44 0.20 -16.98 -17.00
CA ASP A 44 0.38 -17.20 -15.57
C ASP A 44 1.64 -18.05 -15.29
N PRO A 45 2.65 -17.51 -14.58
CA PRO A 45 3.88 -18.23 -14.28
C PRO A 45 3.65 -19.43 -13.34
N THR A 46 2.51 -19.47 -12.64
CA THR A 46 2.12 -20.61 -11.79
C THR A 46 1.35 -21.70 -12.54
N ASN A 47 1.11 -21.51 -13.85
CA ASN A 47 0.37 -22.41 -14.74
C ASN A 47 -1.07 -22.70 -14.29
N GLY A 48 -1.74 -21.72 -13.66
CA GLY A 48 -3.15 -21.79 -13.34
C GLY A 48 -4.06 -21.68 -14.57
N PHE A 49 -5.35 -21.96 -14.35
CA PHE A 49 -6.40 -21.81 -15.35
C PHE A 49 -6.97 -20.38 -15.31
N VAL A 50 -6.18 -19.43 -15.78
CA VAL A 50 -6.52 -17.99 -15.79
C VAL A 50 -5.95 -17.32 -17.04
N GLU A 51 -6.64 -16.30 -17.53
CA GLU A 51 -6.17 -15.40 -18.58
C GLU A 51 -6.06 -13.99 -17.98
N TYR A 52 -4.84 -13.45 -17.95
CA TYR A 52 -4.62 -12.08 -17.51
C TYR A 52 -4.74 -11.12 -18.69
N VAL A 53 -5.44 -10.00 -18.49
CA VAL A 53 -5.68 -9.01 -19.54
C VAL A 53 -5.10 -7.65 -19.14
N GLY A 54 -4.76 -6.84 -20.15
CA GLY A 54 -4.28 -5.46 -19.94
C GLY A 54 -5.38 -4.51 -19.42
N PHE A 55 -4.97 -3.31 -19.00
CA PHE A 55 -5.86 -2.31 -18.40
C PHE A 55 -7.08 -1.98 -19.28
N GLU A 56 -6.89 -1.71 -20.57
CA GLU A 56 -7.98 -1.34 -21.48
C GLU A 56 -9.05 -2.44 -21.58
N THR A 57 -8.63 -3.69 -21.74
CA THR A 57 -9.52 -4.86 -21.75
C THR A 57 -10.20 -5.02 -20.39
N ALA A 58 -9.45 -4.91 -19.30
CA ALA A 58 -10.00 -5.04 -17.95
C ALA A 58 -11.10 -4.00 -17.66
N VAL A 59 -10.93 -2.76 -18.10
CA VAL A 59 -11.95 -1.71 -17.96
C VAL A 59 -13.16 -1.96 -18.85
N SER A 60 -12.92 -2.29 -20.13
CA SER A 60 -13.98 -2.60 -21.10
C SER A 60 -14.88 -3.77 -20.65
N GLU A 61 -14.28 -4.76 -19.98
CA GLU A 61 -14.98 -5.93 -19.46
C GLU A 61 -15.50 -5.75 -18.02
N GLY A 62 -15.24 -4.60 -17.39
CA GLY A 62 -15.67 -4.32 -16.01
C GLY A 62 -14.93 -5.17 -14.95
N LEU A 63 -13.77 -5.72 -15.33
CA LEU A 63 -12.83 -6.40 -14.45
C LEU A 63 -12.07 -5.39 -13.58
N ALA A 64 -11.75 -4.20 -14.11
CA ALA A 64 -11.12 -3.11 -13.38
C ALA A 64 -11.93 -1.80 -13.50
N GLY A 65 -11.86 -0.94 -12.48
CA GLY A 65 -12.49 0.38 -12.51
C GLY A 65 -12.75 0.93 -11.11
N ASP A 66 -13.51 2.01 -11.03
CA ASP A 66 -14.01 2.54 -9.77
C ASP A 66 -15.48 2.16 -9.54
N ARG A 67 -15.85 2.01 -8.26
CA ARG A 67 -17.24 1.85 -7.84
C ARG A 67 -17.46 2.70 -6.59
N ASN A 68 -18.18 3.81 -6.74
CA ASN A 68 -18.51 4.73 -5.65
C ASN A 68 -17.25 5.19 -4.87
N GLY A 69 -16.16 5.49 -5.59
CA GLY A 69 -14.89 5.94 -4.99
C GLY A 69 -13.98 4.82 -4.48
N ALA A 70 -14.37 3.55 -4.60
CA ALA A 70 -13.50 2.41 -4.31
C ALA A 70 -12.92 1.81 -5.60
N MET A 71 -11.62 1.54 -5.61
CA MET A 71 -10.97 0.83 -6.71
C MET A 71 -11.38 -0.64 -6.69
N LYS A 72 -11.79 -1.19 -7.83
CA LYS A 72 -12.20 -2.58 -8.00
C LYS A 72 -11.26 -3.29 -8.98
N ALA A 73 -10.87 -4.51 -8.62
CA ALA A 73 -10.35 -5.53 -9.53
C ALA A 73 -11.15 -6.83 -9.28
N THR A 74 -11.62 -7.50 -10.33
CA THR A 74 -12.40 -8.74 -10.22
C THR A 74 -12.04 -9.71 -11.35
N SER A 75 -12.27 -10.99 -11.12
CA SER A 75 -12.00 -12.07 -12.09
C SER A 75 -13.16 -12.34 -13.05
N GLU A 76 -14.36 -11.86 -12.73
CA GLU A 76 -15.56 -12.17 -13.51
C GLU A 76 -16.12 -10.90 -14.13
N LYS A 77 -16.41 -10.97 -15.43
CA LYS A 77 -16.98 -9.88 -16.21
C LYS A 77 -18.17 -9.32 -15.44
N ALA A 78 -18.13 -8.03 -15.12
CA ALA A 78 -19.29 -7.41 -14.51
C ALA A 78 -20.43 -7.49 -15.53
N LEU A 79 -21.43 -8.33 -15.26
CA LEU A 79 -22.68 -8.27 -16.00
C LEU A 79 -23.17 -6.82 -15.97
N PRO A 80 -23.60 -6.25 -17.11
CA PRO A 80 -24.10 -4.89 -17.12
C PRO A 80 -25.21 -4.80 -16.09
N VAL A 81 -25.05 -3.91 -15.11
CA VAL A 81 -26.11 -3.55 -14.19
C VAL A 81 -27.18 -2.90 -15.07
N LYS A 82 -28.21 -3.66 -15.44
CA LYS A 82 -29.40 -3.08 -16.07
C LYS A 82 -30.01 -2.17 -15.01
N CYS A 83 -29.83 -0.87 -15.21
CA CYS A 83 -30.69 0.15 -14.60
C CYS A 83 -32.14 -0.06 -15.04
#